data_AF-A0AA41SJL9-F1
#
_entry.id   AF-A0AA41SJL9-F1
#
_cell.length_a   1.000
_cell.length_b   1.000
_cell.length_c   1.000
_cell.angle_alpha   90.00
_cell.angle_beta   90.00
_cell.angle_gamma   90.00
#
_symmetry.space_group_name_H-M   'P 1'
#
loop_
_entity.id
_entity.type
_entity.pdbx_description
1 polymer ?
#
loop_
_entity_poly.entity_id
_entity_poly.type
_entity_poly.pdbx_seq_one_letter_code
_entity_poly.pdbx_strand_id
1 'polypeptide(L)' 'EKKVMQSLRKYEVPLQRYMAMMDLQEKNERLFYKLLIDNVEELFPVVYTPTVGEACQKYGTIFRRPQGLYISLKE' A
#
# COMPACT_ATOMS: atom_id res chain seq x y z
N GLU A 1 -15.24 3.35 -4.81
CA GLU A 1 -14.98 2.15 -4.01
C GLU A 1 -15.03 0.86 -4.83
N LYS A 2 -16.22 0.38 -5.28
CA LYS A 2 -16.35 -0.88 -6.05
C LYS A 2 -15.39 -1.02 -7.24
N LYS A 3 -15.25 0.03 -8.07
CA LYS A 3 -14.30 0.03 -9.21
C LYS A 3 -12.84 -0.13 -8.77
N VAL A 4 -12.46 0.50 -7.66
CA VAL A 4 -11.08 0.43 -7.13
C VAL A 4 -10.81 -0.97 -6.59
N MET A 5 -11.74 -1.55 -5.81
CA MET A 5 -11.64 -2.93 -5.34
C MET A 5 -11.54 -3.94 -6.48
N GLN A 6 -12.36 -3.78 -7.53
CA GLN A 6 -12.27 -4.65 -8.72
C GLN A 6 -10.90 -4.54 -9.41
N SER A 7 -10.33 -3.34 -9.52
CA SER A 7 -8.98 -3.17 -10.06
C SER A 7 -7.91 -3.80 -9.16
N LEU A 8 -8.01 -3.66 -7.83
CA LEU A 8 -7.07 -4.27 -6.88
C LEU A 8 -7.07 -5.80 -6.99
N ARG A 9 -8.25 -6.42 -7.08
CA ARG A 9 -8.39 -7.88 -7.21
C ARG A 9 -7.82 -8.46 -8.51
N LYS A 10 -7.62 -7.64 -9.54
CA LYS A 10 -6.98 -8.07 -10.81
C LYS A 10 -5.47 -8.25 -10.71
N TYR A 11 -4.82 -7.64 -9.72
CA TYR A 11 -3.40 -7.89 -9.50
C TYR A 11 -3.21 -9.28 -8.92
N GLU A 12 -2.36 -10.08 -9.54
CA GLU A 12 -2.03 -11.44 -9.11
C GLU A 12 -0.93 -11.42 -8.04
N VAL A 13 -0.01 -10.46 -8.13
CA VAL A 13 1.12 -10.33 -7.21
C VAL A 13 0.72 -9.43 -6.02
N PRO A 14 0.83 -9.89 -4.76
CA PRO A 14 0.49 -9.09 -3.57
C PRO A 14 1.20 -7.74 -3.52
N LEU A 15 2.49 -7.70 -3.91
CA LEU A 15 3.27 -6.46 -3.96
C LEU A 15 2.67 -5.40 -4.90
N GLN A 16 2.06 -5.80 -6.02
CA GLN A 16 1.38 -4.87 -6.92
C GLN A 16 0.14 -4.25 -6.26
N ARG A 17 -0.60 -5.05 -5.47
CA ARG A 17 -1.73 -4.54 -4.67
C ARG A 17 -1.24 -3.57 -3.60
N TYR A 18 -0.14 -3.87 -2.92
CA TYR A 18 0.48 -2.97 -1.94
C TYR A 18 0.83 -1.62 -2.59
N MET A 19 1.54 -1.64 -3.72
CA MET A 19 1.91 -0.42 -4.44
C MET A 19 0.68 0.41 -4.87
N ALA A 20 -0.39 -0.24 -5.31
CA ALA A 20 -1.64 0.43 -5.67
C ALA A 20 -2.37 1.03 -4.45
N MET A 21 -2.34 0.36 -3.29
CA MET A 21 -2.90 0.88 -2.05
C MET A 21 -2.12 2.08 -1.52
N MET A 22 -0.78 2.06 -1.59
CA MET A 22 0.05 3.22 -1.21
C MET A 22 -0.19 4.41 -2.15
N ASP A 23 -0.29 4.18 -3.47
CA ASP A 23 -0.64 5.23 -4.44
C ASP A 23 -2.05 5.79 -4.19
N LEU A 24 -3.00 4.97 -3.75
CA LEU A 24 -4.35 5.40 -3.36
C LEU A 24 -4.30 6.26 -2.09
N GLN A 25 -3.53 5.87 -1.08
CA GLN A 25 -3.37 6.64 0.16
C GLN A 25 -2.87 8.05 -0.13
N GLU A 26 -1.86 8.18 -0.98
CA GLU A 26 -1.30 9.46 -1.40
C GLU A 26 -2.29 10.33 -2.18
N LYS A 27 -3.11 9.72 -3.04
CA LYS A 27 -4.06 10.45 -3.91
C LYS A 27 -5.36 10.82 -3.20
N ASN A 28 -5.86 9.93 -2.35
CA ASN A 28 -7.14 10.08 -1.67
C ASN A 28 -7.15 9.24 -0.38
N GLU A 29 -6.58 9.81 0.66
CA GLU A 29 -6.46 9.20 1.99
C GLU A 29 -7.82 8.75 2.57
N ARG A 30 -8.88 9.55 2.40
CA ARG A 30 -10.23 9.19 2.87
C ARG A 30 -10.75 7.92 2.19
N LEU A 31 -10.56 7.80 0.88
CA LEU A 31 -10.96 6.61 0.14
C LEU A 31 -10.10 5.40 0.51
N PHE A 32 -8.81 5.58 0.75
CA PHE A 32 -7.92 4.52 1.25
C PHE A 32 -8.44 3.94 2.56
N TYR A 33 -8.68 4.77 3.58
CA TYR A 33 -9.15 4.27 4.88
C TYR A 33 -10.55 3.67 4.81
N LYS A 34 -11.46 4.30 4.07
CA LYS A 34 -12.81 3.72 3.87
C LYS A 34 -12.74 2.32 3.27
N LEU A 35 -11.98 2.16 2.19
CA LEU A 35 -11.86 0.89 1.47
C LEU A 35 -11.15 -0.17 2.31
N LEU A 36 -10.14 0.22 3.10
CA LEU A 36 -9.44 -0.65 4.05
C LEU A 36 -10.36 -1.12 5.19
N ILE A 37 -11.15 -0.23 5.79
CA ILE A 37 -12.09 -0.56 6.87
C ILE A 37 -13.19 -1.50 6.35
N ASP A 38 -13.78 -1.20 5.20
CA ASP A 38 -14.89 -1.97 4.64
C ASP A 38 -14.46 -3.37 4.17
N ASN A 39 -13.15 -3.62 3.95
CA ASN A 39 -12.62 -4.88 3.41
C ASN A 39 -11.37 -5.35 4.18
N VAL A 40 -11.36 -5.17 5.50
CA VAL A 40 -10.16 -5.34 6.34
C VAL A 40 -9.53 -6.72 6.21
N GLU A 41 -10.33 -7.79 6.18
CA GLU A 41 -9.82 -9.17 6.10
C GLU A 41 -9.02 -9.41 4.79
N GLU A 42 -9.46 -8.80 3.68
CA GLU A 42 -8.80 -8.94 2.38
C GLU A 42 -7.57 -8.04 2.24
N LEU A 43 -7.62 -6.83 2.78
CA LEU A 43 -6.63 -5.79 2.49
C LEU A 43 -5.59 -5.58 3.59
N PHE A 44 -5.89 -5.94 4.84
CA PHE A 44 -4.91 -5.82 5.92
C PHE A 44 -3.63 -6.64 5.66
N PRO A 45 -3.71 -7.88 5.14
CA PRO A 45 -2.50 -8.64 4.78
C PRO A 45 -1.72 -8.06 3.59
N VAL A 46 -2.37 -7.21 2.79
CA VAL A 46 -1.75 -6.51 1.67
C VAL A 46 -0.98 -5.28 2.15
N VAL A 47 -1.52 -4.48 3.08
CA VAL A 47 -0.86 -3.23 3.53
C VAL A 47 0.08 -3.41 4.72
N TYR A 48 -0.06 -4.50 5.47
CA TYR A 48 0.77 -4.84 6.63
C TYR A 48 1.40 -6.22 6.41
N THR A 49 1.34 -7.11 7.39
CA THR A 49 1.99 -8.43 7.32
C THR A 49 1.21 -9.41 6.41
N PRO A 50 1.86 -10.15 5.49
CA PRO A 50 3.31 -10.24 5.26
C PRO A 50 3.85 -9.29 4.17
N THR A 51 2.98 -8.70 3.36
CA THR A 51 3.37 -8.01 2.11
C THR A 51 4.25 -6.77 2.36
N VAL A 52 4.03 -6.05 3.46
CA VAL A 52 4.87 -4.90 3.85
C VAL A 52 6.33 -5.32 4.06
N GLY A 53 6.59 -6.55 4.51
CA GLY A 53 7.94 -7.08 4.66
C GLY A 53 8.65 -7.22 3.32
N GLU A 54 7.98 -7.76 2.31
CA GLU A 54 8.50 -7.83 0.94
C GLU A 54 8.70 -6.42 0.37
N ALA A 55 7.76 -5.50 0.61
CA ALA A 55 7.87 -4.12 0.18
C ALA A 55 9.10 -3.43 0.81
N CYS A 56 9.38 -3.66 2.09
CA CYS A 56 10.59 -3.17 2.76
C CYS A 56 11.87 -3.73 2.13
N GLN A 57 11.92 -5.04 1.84
CA GLN A 57 13.07 -5.67 1.18
C GLN A 57 13.34 -5.09 -0.22
N LYS A 58 12.27 -4.74 -0.95
CA LYS A 58 12.34 -4.20 -2.30
C LYS A 58 12.22 -2.68 -2.36
N TYR A 59 12.23 -1.98 -1.21
CA TYR A 59 11.81 -0.59 -1.10
C TYR A 59 12.57 0.34 -2.05
N GLY A 60 13.89 0.15 -2.19
CA GLY A 60 14.71 0.94 -3.12
C GLY A 60 14.28 0.85 -4.59
N THR A 61 13.65 -0.27 -5.00
CA THR A 61 13.19 -0.46 -6.39
C THR A 61 11.75 -0.01 -6.63
N ILE A 62 10.91 -0.03 -5.58
CA ILE A 62 9.48 0.31 -5.68
C ILE A 62 9.18 1.73 -5.19
N PHE A 63 10.19 2.44 -4.66
CA PHE A 63 10.05 3.81 -4.17
C PHE A 63 9.46 4.73 -5.25
N ARG A 64 8.44 5.50 -4.86
CA ARG A 64 7.77 6.45 -5.76
C ARG A 64 7.68 7.85 -5.18
N ARG A 65 7.19 7.96 -3.95
CA ARG A 65 7.00 9.22 -3.26
C ARG A 65 7.45 9.06 -1.80
N PRO A 66 8.07 10.08 -1.21
CA PRO A 66 8.43 10.04 0.19
C PRO A 66 7.15 10.03 1.04
N GLN A 67 7.07 9.08 1.96
CA GLN A 67 6.06 9.03 3.01
C GLN A 67 6.79 9.04 4.36
N GLY A 68 6.32 9.86 5.28
CA GLY A 68 6.98 10.07 6.56
C GLY A 68 8.29 10.87 6.45
N LEU A 69 9.23 10.60 7.35
CA LEU A 69 10.50 11.30 7.46
C LEU A 69 11.64 10.29 7.61
N TYR A 70 12.77 10.57 6.96
CA TYR A 70 14.02 9.83 7.17
C TYR A 70 14.91 10.66 8.08
N ILE A 71 15.34 10.08 9.21
CA ILE A 71 16.32 10.69 10.12
C ILE A 71 17.53 9.77 10.15
N SER A 72 18.69 10.32 9.87
CA SER A 72 19.97 9.62 9.83
C SER A 72 20.86 10.01 11.01
N LEU A 73 21.87 9.19 11.32
CA LEU A 73 22.86 9.51 12.36
C LEU A 73 23.72 10.74 12.06
N LYS A 74 23.68 11.26 10.82
CA LYS A 74 24.44 12.44 10.40
C LYS A 74 23.71 13.75 10.71
N GLU A 75 22.44 13.67 11.08
CA GLU A 75 21.56 14.79 11.43
C GLU A 75 21.47 14.97 12.94
#